data_AF-A0A380FCL1-F1
#
_entry.id   AF-A0A380FCL1-F1
#
_cell.length_a   1.000
_cell.length_b   1.000
_cell.length_c   1.000
_cell.angle_alpha   90.00
_cell.angle_beta   90.00
_cell.angle_gamma   90.00
#
_symmetry.space_group_name_H-M   'P 1'
#
loop_
_entity.id
_entity.type
_entity.pdbx_description
1 polymer ?
#
loop_
_entity_poly.entity_id
_entity_poly.type
_entity_poly.pdbx_seq_one_letter_code
_entity_poly.pdbx_strand_id
1 'polypeptide(L)'
;MLTGPVTILNWSFERVDLPREEVQDQIALAINEEVLALEEAGIQIIQVDEPALREGLPLRSEYHADYLDKAVRSFKLSTSSVSDENTNPYAYVLFSIWTNHSRNL
;
A
#
# COMPACT_ATOMS: atom_id res chain seq x y z
N MET A 1 -5.58 -11.70 2.68
CA MET A 1 -5.63 -11.01 1.38
C MET A 1 -6.24 -9.65 1.62
N LEU A 2 -5.52 -8.57 1.32
CA LEU A 2 -5.94 -7.20 1.59
C LEU A 2 -5.83 -6.39 0.30
N THR A 3 -6.64 -5.34 0.18
CA THR A 3 -6.52 -4.36 -0.90
C THR A 3 -5.67 -3.21 -0.42
N GLY A 4 -4.71 -2.78 -1.23
CA GLY A 4 -3.79 -1.71 -0.87
C GLY A 4 -4.46 -0.33 -0.82
N PRO A 5 -3.81 0.63 -0.15
CA PRO A 5 -4.38 1.96 0.10
C PRO A 5 -4.67 2.75 -1.18
N VAL A 6 -3.88 2.59 -2.24
CA VAL A 6 -4.06 3.31 -3.50
C VAL A 6 -5.32 2.83 -4.21
N THR A 7 -5.55 1.52 -4.24
CA THR A 7 -6.72 0.94 -4.90
C THR A 7 -8.00 1.26 -4.15
N ILE A 8 -8.00 1.17 -2.81
CA ILE A 8 -9.14 1.60 -2.01
C ILE A 8 -9.49 3.06 -2.31
N LEU A 9 -8.48 3.94 -2.39
CA LEU A 9 -8.71 5.36 -2.66
C LEU A 9 -9.14 5.65 -4.10
N ASN A 10 -8.59 4.96 -5.10
CA ASN A 10 -8.91 5.17 -6.52
C ASN A 10 -10.31 4.64 -6.88
N TRP A 11 -10.80 3.61 -6.21
CA TRP A 11 -12.13 3.02 -6.45
C TRP A 11 -13.22 3.52 -5.50
N SER A 12 -12.92 4.57 -4.75
CA SER A 12 -13.87 5.25 -3.86
C SER A 12 -14.21 6.64 -4.41
N PHE A 13 -15.30 7.21 -3.91
CA PHE A 13 -15.48 8.65 -3.93
C PHE A 13 -14.84 9.22 -2.67
N GLU A 14 -13.58 9.65 -2.79
CA GLU A 14 -12.84 10.18 -1.66
C GLU A 14 -13.36 11.55 -1.20
N ARG A 15 -13.04 11.88 0.04
CA ARG A 15 -13.23 13.23 0.57
C ARG A 15 -12.23 14.19 -0.09
N VAL A 16 -12.68 15.43 -0.36
CA VAL A 16 -11.89 16.45 -1.09
C VAL A 16 -11.49 17.64 -0.22
N ASP A 17 -11.76 17.57 1.09
CA ASP A 17 -11.42 18.59 2.07
C ASP A 17 -10.02 18.41 2.67
N LEU A 18 -9.37 17.26 2.42
CA LEU A 18 -7.99 16.95 2.82
C LEU A 18 -7.12 16.65 1.59
N PRO A 19 -5.79 16.82 1.68
CA PRO A 19 -4.87 16.31 0.67
C PRO A 19 -5.08 14.81 0.44
N ARG A 20 -5.09 14.38 -0.83
CA ARG A 20 -5.29 12.97 -1.21
C ARG A 20 -4.31 12.02 -0.52
N GLU A 21 -3.05 12.46 -0.37
CA GLU A 21 -2.00 11.71 0.33
C GLU A 21 -2.29 11.49 1.81
N GLU A 22 -2.94 12.45 2.48
CA GLU A 22 -3.29 12.32 3.90
C GLU A 22 -4.37 11.24 4.08
N VAL A 23 -5.37 11.22 3.20
CA VAL A 23 -6.40 10.18 3.19
C VAL A 23 -5.79 8.83 2.85
N GLN A 24 -4.87 8.78 1.88
CA GLN A 24 -4.15 7.56 1.50
C GLN A 24 -3.33 6.98 2.66
N ASP A 25 -2.62 7.83 3.40
CA ASP A 25 -1.83 7.43 4.57
C ASP A 25 -2.74 6.94 5.71
N GLN A 26 -3.92 7.55 5.92
CA GLN A 26 -4.90 7.07 6.89
C GLN A 26 -5.40 5.66 6.54
N ILE A 27 -5.69 5.40 5.26
CA ILE A 27 -6.07 4.06 4.81
C ILE A 27 -4.92 3.08 5.01
N ALA A 28 -3.68 3.49 4.72
CA ALA A 28 -2.50 2.65 4.92
C ALA A 28 -2.30 2.26 6.39
N LEU A 29 -2.51 3.18 7.33
CA LEU A 29 -2.45 2.88 8.77
C LEU A 29 -3.51 1.86 9.18
N ALA A 30 -4.74 1.98 8.69
CA ALA A 30 -5.79 1.00 8.95
C ALA A 30 -5.47 -0.39 8.38
N ILE A 31 -4.88 -0.45 7.18
CA ILE A 31 -4.38 -1.71 6.60
C ILE A 31 -3.25 -2.28 7.47
N ASN A 32 -2.38 -1.44 8.01
CA ASN A 32 -1.29 -1.89 8.88
C ASN A 32 -1.81 -2.57 10.16
N GLU A 33 -2.84 -2.01 10.78
CA GLU A 33 -3.50 -2.64 11.93
C GLU A 33 -4.05 -4.03 11.59
N GLU A 34 -4.67 -4.19 10.42
CA GLU A 34 -5.16 -5.49 9.95
C GLU A 34 -4.01 -6.46 9.62
N VAL A 35 -2.90 -5.98 9.04
CA VAL A 35 -1.71 -6.80 8.81
C VAL A 35 -1.16 -7.35 10.13
N LEU A 36 -1.06 -6.51 11.16
CA LEU A 36 -0.61 -6.93 12.50
C LEU A 36 -1.58 -7.94 13.14
N ALA A 37 -2.89 -7.72 13.01
CA ALA A 37 -3.89 -8.66 13.52
C ALA A 37 -3.80 -10.04 12.82
N LEU A 38 -3.56 -10.06 11.51
CA LEU A 38 -3.36 -11.30 10.76
C LEU A 38 -2.05 -12.00 11.15
N GLU A 39 -0.98 -11.24 11.39
CA GLU A 39 0.30 -11.76 11.90
C GLU A 39 0.11 -12.41 13.28
N GLU A 40 -0.55 -11.73 14.21
CA GLU A 40 -0.85 -12.22 15.56
C GLU A 40 -1.72 -13.49 15.53
N ALA A 41 -2.65 -13.58 14.57
CA ALA A 41 -3.45 -14.78 14.30
C ALA A 41 -2.65 -15.94 13.69
N GLY A 42 -1.35 -15.76 13.42
CA GLY A 42 -0.45 -16.78 12.88
C GLY A 42 -0.47 -16.92 11.37
N ILE A 43 -1.04 -15.96 10.63
CA ILE A 43 -1.03 -15.98 9.16
C ILE A 43 0.39 -15.67 8.66
N GLN A 44 0.97 -16.65 7.96
CA GLN A 44 2.35 -16.55 7.48
C GLN A 44 2.50 -15.78 6.17
N ILE A 45 1.45 -15.69 5.34
CA ILE A 45 1.55 -14.99 4.06
C ILE A 45 0.38 -14.04 3.95
N ILE A 46 0.68 -12.74 3.97
CA ILE A 46 -0.28 -11.67 3.79
C ILE A 46 0.03 -11.00 2.46
N GLN A 47 -0.94 -11.02 1.55
CA GLN A 47 -0.85 -10.36 0.25
C GLN A 47 -1.67 -9.07 0.28
N VAL A 48 -1.06 -7.98 -0.19
CA VAL A 48 -1.66 -6.65 -0.34
C VAL A 48 -1.60 -6.28 -1.81
N ASP A 49 -2.77 -6.13 -2.44
CA ASP A 49 -2.89 -5.95 -3.89
C ASP A 49 -3.21 -4.52 -4.32
N GLU A 50 -2.55 -4.06 -5.39
CA GLU A 50 -2.71 -2.71 -5.94
C GLU A 50 -3.04 -2.70 -7.46
N PRO A 51 -4.18 -3.27 -7.90
CA PRO A 51 -4.54 -3.31 -9.32
C PRO A 51 -4.77 -1.91 -9.91
N ALA A 52 -5.28 -0.96 -9.11
CA ALA A 52 -5.62 0.38 -9.59
C ALA A 52 -4.46 1.38 -9.50
N LEU A 53 -3.23 0.95 -9.22
CA LEU A 53 -2.07 1.85 -9.12
C LEU A 53 -1.90 2.71 -10.38
N ARG A 54 -2.08 2.12 -11.56
CA ARG A 54 -1.97 2.84 -12.84
C ARG A 54 -3.19 3.68 -13.18
N GLU A 55 -4.35 3.32 -12.67
CA GLU A 55 -5.60 4.02 -12.95
C GLU A 55 -5.60 5.43 -12.35
N GLY A 56 -4.93 5.62 -11.21
CA GLY A 56 -4.76 6.92 -10.56
C GLY A 56 -3.59 7.78 -11.09
N LEU A 57 -2.85 7.32 -12.12
CA LEU A 57 -1.73 8.12 -12.64
C LEU A 57 -2.23 9.46 -13.22
N PRO A 58 -1.60 10.59 -12.87
CA PRO A 58 -1.92 11.88 -13.46
C PRO A 58 -1.81 11.86 -14.99
N LEU A 59 -2.64 12.64 -15.69
CA LEU A 59 -2.57 12.72 -17.16
C LEU A 59 -1.23 13.26 -17.67
N ARG A 60 -0.60 14.18 -16.92
CA ARG A 60 0.70 14.74 -17.28
C ARG A 60 1.83 13.93 -16.64
N SER A 61 2.78 13.51 -17.46
CA SER A 61 3.92 12.67 -17.05
C SER A 61 4.84 13.34 -16.03
N GLU A 62 4.91 14.67 -16.01
CA GLU A 62 5.69 15.43 -15.04
C GLU A 62 5.27 15.21 -13.58
N TYR A 63 4.03 14.74 -13.34
CA TYR A 63 3.52 14.44 -12.00
C TYR A 63 3.55 12.95 -11.65
N HIS A 64 4.01 12.08 -12.56
CA HIS A 64 4.01 10.63 -12.32
C HIS A 64 4.94 10.23 -11.17
N ALA A 65 6.11 10.85 -11.09
CA ALA A 65 7.09 10.54 -10.04
C ALA A 65 6.52 10.81 -8.64
N ASP A 66 5.97 12.01 -8.42
CA ASP A 66 5.37 12.40 -7.14
C ASP A 66 4.21 11.45 -6.73
N TYR A 67 3.34 11.11 -7.69
CA TYR A 67 2.26 10.15 -7.44
C TYR A 67 2.79 8.76 -7.05
N LEU A 68 3.78 8.24 -7.79
CA LEU A 68 4.35 6.91 -7.52
C LEU A 68 5.11 6.89 -6.20
N ASP A 69 5.82 7.95 -5.85
CA ASP A 69 6.53 8.06 -4.56
C ASP A 69 5.53 8.04 -3.38
N LYS A 70 4.40 8.75 -3.51
CA LYS A 70 3.32 8.72 -2.51
C LYS A 70 2.65 7.35 -2.42
N ALA A 71 2.38 6.71 -3.55
CA ALA A 71 1.84 5.35 -3.61
C ALA A 71 2.78 4.33 -2.93
N VAL A 72 4.09 4.39 -3.21
CA VAL A 72 5.09 3.52 -2.58
C VAL A 72 5.19 3.80 -1.09
N ARG A 73 5.17 5.07 -0.68
CA ARG A 73 5.19 5.45 0.73
C ARG A 73 4.00 4.88 1.49
N SER A 74 2.77 5.08 1.01
CA SER A 74 1.58 4.56 1.69
C SER A 74 1.56 3.03 1.69
N PHE A 75 2.03 2.39 0.61
CA PHE A 75 2.16 0.95 0.57
C PHE A 75 3.13 0.44 1.66
N LYS A 76 4.31 1.06 1.79
CA LYS A 76 5.27 0.74 2.86
C LYS A 76 4.66 0.98 4.25
N LEU A 77 3.94 2.09 4.44
CA LEU A 77 3.27 2.40 5.70
C LEU A 77 2.27 1.31 6.10
N SER A 78 1.61 0.67 5.12
CA SER A 78 0.70 -0.45 5.39
C SER A 78 1.39 -1.75 5.83
N THR A 79 2.70 -1.93 5.57
CA THR A 79 3.40 -3.21 5.77
C THR A 79 4.65 -3.12 6.66
N SER A 80 5.12 -1.92 7.00
CA SER A 80 6.43 -1.72 7.65
C SER A 80 6.49 -2.10 9.12
N SER A 81 5.35 -2.33 9.77
CA SER A 81 5.28 -2.65 11.21
C SER A 81 5.42 -4.14 11.53
N VAL A 82 5.48 -5.00 10.51
CA VAL A 82 5.76 -6.44 10.69
C VAL A 82 7.20 -6.58 11.18
N SER A 83 7.38 -7.15 12.37
CA SER A 83 8.45 -6.71 13.27
C SER A 83 9.80 -7.45 13.23
N ASP A 84 10.15 -8.47 12.45
CA ASP A 84 11.47 -9.19 12.50
C ASP A 84 11.85 -9.88 13.85
N GLU A 85 11.58 -9.29 15.01
CA GLU A 85 11.95 -9.78 16.35
C GLU A 85 10.85 -10.59 17.07
N ASN A 86 9.57 -10.36 16.75
CA ASN A 86 8.41 -11.16 17.20
C ASN A 86 7.69 -11.86 16.04
N THR A 87 8.15 -11.64 14.82
CA THR A 87 7.59 -12.23 13.62
C THR A 87 7.97 -13.70 13.60
N ASN A 88 6.98 -14.58 13.41
CA ASN A 88 7.26 -15.95 13.03
C ASN A 88 8.25 -15.88 11.86
N PRO A 89 9.46 -16.47 11.91
CA PRO A 89 10.50 -16.31 10.87
C PRO A 89 10.07 -16.79 9.46
N TYR A 90 8.85 -17.30 9.34
CA TYR A 90 8.18 -17.72 8.11
C TYR A 90 7.09 -16.75 7.63
N ALA A 91 6.86 -15.61 8.30
CA ALA A 91 5.85 -14.64 7.89
C ALA A 91 6.41 -13.67 6.84
N TYR A 92 5.86 -13.72 5.64
CA TYR A 92 6.26 -12.90 4.49
C TYR A 92 5.07 -12.08 3.99
N VAL A 93 5.26 -10.78 3.85
CA VAL A 93 4.33 -9.94 3.11
C VAL A 93 4.72 -9.99 1.63
N LEU A 94 3.94 -10.72 0.83
CA LEU A 94 4.15 -10.81 -0.61
C LEU A 94 3.42 -9.65 -1.29
N PHE A 95 4.12 -8.98 -2.20
CA PHE A 95 3.56 -7.88 -2.97
C PHE A 95 3.82 -8.10 -4.46
N SER A 96 2.87 -7.66 -5.29
CA SER A 96 3.08 -7.56 -6.73
C SER A 96 2.68 -6.15 -7.19
N ILE A 97 3.68 -5.35 -7.52
CA ILE A 97 3.47 -4.06 -8.20
C ILE A 97 3.80 -4.32 -9.68
N TRP A 98 2.77 -4.48 -10.52
CA TRP A 98 2.96 -4.67 -11.96
C TRP A 98 3.27 -3.32 -12.62
N THR A 99 4.50 -2.85 -12.49
CA THR A 99 5.00 -1.69 -13.24
C THR A 99 6.27 -2.06 -14.02
N ASN A 100 6.32 -1.66 -15.30
CA ASN A 100 7.51 -1.72 -16.15
C ASN A 100 8.66 -0.79 -15.65
N HIS A 101 8.54 -0.24 -14.45
CA HIS A 101 9.45 0.71 -13.80
C HIS A 101 10.25 0.10 -12.65
N SER A 102 10.07 -1.20 -12.34
CA SER A 102 10.78 -1.92 -11.28
C SER A 102 12.28 -2.18 -11.55
N ARG A 103 12.90 -1.51 -12.51
CA ARG A 103 14.35 -1.64 -12.78
C ARG A 103 15.23 -0.60 -12.08
N ASN A 104 14.67 0.40 -11.39
CA ASN A 104 15.46 1.44 -10.70
C ASN A 104 14.89 1.83 -9.32
N LEU A 105 14.37 0.87 -8.56
CA LEU A 105 14.08 1.02 -7.13
C LEU A 105 14.87 -0.03 -6.34
#